data_AF-A0A167RAH4-F1
#
_entry.id   AF-A0A167RAH4-F1
#
_cell.length_a   1.000
_cell.length_b   1.000
_cell.length_c   1.000
_cell.angle_alpha   90.00
_cell.angle_beta   90.00
_cell.angle_gamma   90.00
#
_symmetry.space_group_name_H-M   'P 1'
#
loop_
_entity.id
_entity.type
_entity.pdbx_description
1 polymer ?
#
loop_
_entity_poly.entity_id
_entity_poly.type
_entity_poly.pdbx_seq_one_letter_code
_entity_poly.pdbx_strand_id
1 'polypeptide(L)'
;MHLFRRGASSLFSSSNVSAASSRTDLTTDAVGDNALAAEGFQTISSSDKLFKNVDPAVDGEDCLHDCATCTIKYPAKFDVDHQDELYGQVNGWATHMLVATGKSDWVRDVADEQGSVMEAIEKGGLEPSNGRLKLSASNMPVPDEYHMADAGKQPTNVLLLPSFTVVEQVTPQLVPDLIENFVNRSLTTTTPLGAIPPHPEKPTEATQDQDSTQTQDLPHPSTTSITTSLKSHPCPHAAVILLCSQRTRDARCGQSAPLLRREFERHLRPLGLYRDMDDQRPGGVGIYFISHVGGHKYSANVIVYRRRDFDWYKRDDPADAEGVVDEGAAQGIWLARVRPEECENIIRYTVLQGKLLKPGKQLRAGFDRERGLTSW
;
A
#
# COMPACT_ATOMS: atom_id res chain seq x y z
N MET A 1 -31.08 24.40 75.19
CA MET A 1 -30.01 24.73 74.23
C MET A 1 -30.08 23.74 73.07
N HIS A 2 -30.29 24.26 71.86
CA HIS A 2 -30.25 23.65 70.51
C HIS A 2 -31.06 22.37 70.22
N LEU A 3 -32.21 22.41 69.52
CA LEU A 3 -32.53 22.76 68.11
C LEU A 3 -32.26 21.66 67.08
N PHE A 4 -33.38 21.10 66.60
CA PHE A 4 -33.72 20.54 65.29
C PHE A 4 -32.63 20.36 64.21
N ARG A 5 -32.57 19.14 63.68
CA ARG A 5 -31.82 18.75 62.47
C ARG A 5 -32.77 18.74 61.26
N ARG A 6 -32.62 19.70 60.35
CA ARG A 6 -33.14 19.67 58.96
C ARG A 6 -32.25 20.50 58.03
N GLY A 7 -32.11 20.04 56.80
CA GLY A 7 -31.46 20.73 55.66
C GLY A 7 -30.08 20.15 55.32
N ALA A 8 -29.63 20.06 54.08
CA ALA A 8 -30.26 20.32 52.78
C ALA A 8 -29.38 19.62 51.72
N SER A 9 -30.03 19.35 50.58
CA SER A 9 -29.54 19.05 49.24
C SER A 9 -28.06 19.35 48.94
N SER A 10 -27.35 18.34 48.44
CA SER A 10 -26.04 18.48 47.81
C SER A 10 -26.19 18.94 46.35
N LEU A 11 -25.48 20.00 45.99
CA LEU A 11 -25.45 20.63 44.68
C LEU A 11 -24.30 20.04 43.83
N PHE A 12 -24.66 19.69 42.60
CA PHE A 12 -23.92 19.75 41.33
C PHE A 12 -22.39 19.75 41.31
N SER A 13 -21.82 18.75 40.64
CA SER A 13 -20.69 18.95 39.74
C SER A 13 -20.81 17.97 38.57
N SER A 14 -21.57 18.36 37.55
CA SER A 14 -21.61 17.69 36.25
C SER A 14 -20.67 18.46 35.33
N SER A 15 -19.50 17.89 35.05
CA SER A 15 -18.55 18.44 34.09
C SER A 15 -19.14 18.34 32.69
N ASN A 16 -19.31 19.51 32.06
CA ASN A 16 -19.70 19.65 30.66
C ASN A 16 -18.69 18.93 29.75
N VAL A 17 -19.10 17.79 29.21
CA VAL A 17 -18.49 17.19 28.01
C VAL A 17 -18.88 18.09 26.84
N SER A 18 -17.95 18.92 26.38
CA SER A 18 -18.12 19.66 25.13
C SER A 18 -18.16 18.66 23.98
N ALA A 19 -19.36 18.40 23.48
CA ALA A 19 -19.61 17.73 22.22
C ALA A 19 -19.19 18.66 21.06
N ALA A 20 -17.90 18.68 20.76
CA ALA A 20 -17.41 19.00 19.42
C ALA A 20 -16.98 17.68 18.79
N SER A 21 -17.97 16.87 18.44
CA SER A 21 -17.77 15.62 17.69
C SER A 21 -17.30 15.99 16.30
N SER A 22 -16.05 15.63 16.02
CA SER A 22 -15.47 15.50 14.69
C SER A 22 -16.48 14.84 13.76
N ARG A 23 -16.86 15.54 12.68
CA ARG A 23 -17.56 14.97 11.54
C ARG A 23 -16.54 14.19 10.71
N THR A 24 -16.19 13.00 11.17
CA THR A 24 -15.57 11.93 10.38
C THR A 24 -15.96 10.61 11.02
N ASP A 25 -16.27 9.62 10.19
CA ASP A 25 -16.96 8.36 10.48
C ASP A 25 -18.47 8.51 10.76
N LEU A 26 -19.27 8.10 9.77
CA LEU A 26 -20.63 7.52 9.83
C LEU A 26 -21.43 7.72 8.53
N THR A 27 -20.84 8.23 7.45
CA THR A 27 -21.50 8.29 6.12
C THR A 27 -20.56 7.89 4.98
N THR A 28 -19.99 6.68 5.05
CA THR A 28 -19.46 5.97 3.87
C THR A 28 -19.67 4.45 4.01
N ASP A 29 -20.76 4.04 4.66
CA ASP A 29 -21.21 2.65 4.66
C ASP A 29 -22.03 2.43 3.38
N ALA A 30 -21.32 2.17 2.27
CA ALA A 30 -21.78 1.56 1.01
C ALA A 30 -21.13 2.19 -0.25
N VAL A 31 -19.79 2.13 -0.38
CA VAL A 31 -19.11 2.11 -1.69
C VAL A 31 -17.86 1.24 -1.56
N GLY A 32 -18.07 -0.07 -1.43
CA GLY A 32 -17.02 -1.09 -1.29
C GLY A 32 -16.59 -1.74 -2.61
N ASP A 33 -17.26 -1.41 -3.71
CA ASP A 33 -16.91 -1.98 -5.01
C ASP A 33 -15.93 -1.04 -5.71
N ASN A 34 -14.78 -1.58 -6.14
CA ASN A 34 -14.00 -0.99 -7.22
C ASN A 34 -14.93 -0.95 -8.45
N ALA A 35 -15.74 0.11 -8.59
CA ALA A 35 -16.72 0.27 -9.67
C ALA A 35 -16.07 0.27 -11.07
N LEU A 36 -14.74 0.38 -11.12
CA LEU A 36 -13.89 0.34 -12.32
C LEU A 36 -13.07 -0.95 -12.42
N ALA A 37 -13.45 -2.02 -11.72
CA ALA A 37 -12.80 -3.32 -11.88
C ALA A 37 -12.89 -3.77 -13.35
N ALA A 38 -11.77 -4.20 -13.92
CA ALA A 38 -11.79 -4.78 -15.26
C ALA A 38 -12.67 -6.04 -15.28
N GLU A 39 -13.26 -6.34 -16.42
CA GLU A 39 -14.07 -7.55 -16.60
C GLU A 39 -13.28 -8.81 -16.18
N GLY A 40 -13.94 -9.69 -15.43
CA GLY A 40 -13.35 -10.96 -14.98
C GLY A 40 -12.82 -10.97 -13.54
N PHE A 41 -12.82 -9.84 -12.83
CA PHE A 41 -12.49 -9.83 -11.40
C PHE A 41 -13.69 -10.25 -10.52
N GLN A 42 -13.44 -11.11 -9.54
CA GLN A 42 -14.43 -11.60 -8.59
C GLN A 42 -14.06 -11.25 -7.14
N THR A 43 -15.02 -10.69 -6.42
CA THR A 43 -14.90 -10.51 -4.96
C THR A 43 -15.15 -11.82 -4.23
N ILE A 44 -14.19 -12.22 -3.37
CA ILE A 44 -14.20 -13.47 -2.62
C ILE A 44 -14.56 -13.21 -1.15
N SER A 45 -15.63 -13.86 -0.68
CA SER A 45 -16.11 -13.77 0.71
C SER A 45 -15.48 -14.78 1.67
N SER A 46 -14.70 -15.74 1.16
CA SER A 46 -14.07 -16.80 1.98
C SER A 46 -12.55 -16.64 2.02
N SER A 47 -11.99 -16.48 3.22
CA SER A 47 -10.56 -16.22 3.42
C SER A 47 -9.61 -17.26 2.83
N ASP A 48 -10.04 -18.51 2.74
CA ASP A 48 -9.29 -19.65 2.22
C ASP A 48 -9.24 -19.72 0.68
N LYS A 49 -9.99 -18.86 -0.02
CA LYS A 49 -10.13 -18.92 -1.50
C LYS A 49 -9.38 -17.82 -2.24
N LEU A 50 -9.11 -16.69 -1.58
CA LEU A 50 -8.46 -15.53 -2.20
C LEU A 50 -7.04 -15.87 -2.68
N PHE A 51 -6.26 -16.53 -1.83
CA PHE A 51 -4.90 -16.99 -2.15
C PHE A 51 -4.82 -18.51 -2.01
N LYS A 52 -3.81 -19.13 -2.62
CA LYS A 52 -3.55 -20.56 -2.41
C LYS A 52 -3.09 -20.78 -0.97
N ASN A 53 -3.57 -21.84 -0.33
CA ASN A 53 -3.07 -22.24 0.98
C ASN A 53 -1.79 -23.05 0.82
N VAL A 54 -0.94 -22.99 1.84
CA VAL A 54 0.22 -23.88 1.95
C VAL A 54 -0.28 -25.30 2.20
N ASP A 55 0.23 -26.26 1.44
CA ASP A 55 -0.09 -27.68 1.56
C ASP A 55 1.17 -28.44 2.00
N PRO A 56 1.25 -28.98 3.23
CA PRO A 56 2.42 -29.71 3.70
C PRO A 56 2.86 -30.87 2.79
N ALA A 57 1.93 -31.48 2.04
CA ALA A 57 2.25 -32.58 1.12
C ALA A 57 3.02 -32.09 -0.13
N VAL A 58 2.90 -30.81 -0.48
CA VAL A 58 3.53 -30.19 -1.66
C VAL A 58 4.68 -29.27 -1.24
N ASP A 59 4.48 -28.51 -0.16
CA ASP A 59 5.35 -27.42 0.31
C ASP A 59 6.34 -27.85 1.39
N GLY A 60 6.18 -29.07 1.92
CA GLY A 60 6.99 -29.66 2.99
C GLY A 60 6.46 -29.36 4.39
N GLU A 61 6.96 -30.10 5.38
CA GLU A 61 6.50 -30.02 6.77
C GLU A 61 6.98 -28.76 7.52
N ASP A 62 7.87 -27.98 6.93
CA ASP A 62 8.38 -26.73 7.53
C ASP A 62 7.23 -25.75 7.82
N CYS A 63 6.14 -25.77 7.04
CA CYS A 63 4.97 -24.92 7.29
C CYS A 63 4.18 -25.28 8.57
N LEU A 64 4.44 -26.44 9.16
CA LEU A 64 3.81 -26.89 10.41
C LEU A 64 4.53 -26.35 11.65
N HIS A 65 5.69 -25.70 11.46
CA HIS A 65 6.54 -25.26 12.54
C HIS A 65 6.75 -23.74 12.45
N ASP A 66 6.53 -23.04 13.55
CA ASP A 66 6.99 -21.66 13.68
C ASP A 66 8.51 -21.65 13.88
N CYS A 67 9.12 -20.48 13.66
CA CYS A 67 10.57 -20.30 13.67
C CYS A 67 11.24 -20.71 15.00
N ALA A 68 12.02 -21.80 14.97
CA ALA A 68 12.66 -22.38 16.16
C ALA A 68 13.80 -21.51 16.74
N THR A 69 14.38 -20.63 15.93
CA THR A 69 15.53 -19.79 16.31
C THR A 69 15.15 -18.32 16.53
N CYS A 70 13.87 -17.98 16.44
CA CYS A 70 13.39 -16.62 16.64
C CYS A 70 13.52 -16.21 18.11
N THR A 71 14.33 -15.18 18.36
CA THR A 71 14.57 -14.67 19.71
C THR A 71 13.78 -13.42 20.02
N ILE A 72 13.25 -12.75 18.99
CA ILE A 72 12.46 -11.54 19.12
C ILE A 72 11.07 -11.90 19.62
N LYS A 73 10.63 -11.20 20.67
CA LYS A 73 9.29 -11.33 21.24
C LYS A 73 8.68 -9.95 21.40
N TYR A 74 7.36 -9.88 21.29
CA TYR A 74 6.65 -8.67 21.66
C TYR A 74 6.73 -8.40 23.17
N PRO A 75 6.54 -7.14 23.61
CA PRO A 75 6.42 -6.81 25.03
C PRO A 75 5.33 -7.65 25.70
N ALA A 76 5.50 -7.99 26.98
CA ALA A 76 4.57 -8.85 27.72
C ALA A 76 3.11 -8.35 27.76
N LYS A 77 2.89 -7.04 27.59
CA LYS A 77 1.56 -6.40 27.55
C LYS A 77 1.05 -6.13 26.14
N PHE A 78 1.69 -6.69 25.12
CA PHE A 78 1.24 -6.54 23.74
C PHE A 78 0.00 -7.41 23.54
N ASP A 79 -1.16 -6.77 23.42
CA ASP A 79 -2.45 -7.44 23.27
C ASP A 79 -3.29 -6.79 22.17
N VAL A 80 -4.02 -7.63 21.45
CA VAL A 80 -4.79 -7.27 20.26
C VAL A 80 -6.09 -8.04 20.22
N ASP A 81 -7.04 -7.52 19.44
CA ASP A 81 -8.30 -8.21 19.29
C ASP A 81 -8.09 -9.53 18.54
N HIS A 82 -8.56 -10.63 19.13
CA HIS A 82 -8.52 -11.99 18.57
C HIS A 82 -9.90 -12.56 18.26
N GLN A 83 -10.97 -11.83 18.55
CA GLN A 83 -12.35 -12.33 18.51
C GLN A 83 -13.09 -11.88 17.26
N ASP A 84 -12.82 -10.66 16.79
CA ASP A 84 -13.50 -10.14 15.62
C ASP A 84 -13.13 -10.93 14.36
N GLU A 85 -14.11 -11.05 13.47
CA GLU A 85 -13.91 -11.46 12.09
C GLU A 85 -13.03 -10.43 11.38
N LEU A 86 -11.93 -10.92 10.81
CA LEU A 86 -10.86 -10.07 10.28
C LEU A 86 -10.99 -9.80 8.78
N TYR A 87 -11.52 -10.78 8.06
CA TYR A 87 -11.49 -10.88 6.60
C TYR A 87 -12.62 -10.08 5.94
N GLY A 88 -12.31 -9.33 4.88
CA GLY A 88 -13.31 -8.62 4.07
C GLY A 88 -13.97 -7.43 4.77
N GLN A 89 -13.28 -6.82 5.74
CA GLN A 89 -13.77 -5.69 6.53
C GLN A 89 -12.87 -4.47 6.35
N VAL A 90 -12.51 -4.19 5.10
CA VAL A 90 -11.67 -3.09 4.71
C VAL A 90 -12.17 -2.40 3.46
N ASN A 91 -11.83 -1.12 3.39
CA ASN A 91 -12.04 -0.31 2.24
C ASN A 91 -11.03 -0.65 1.13
N GLY A 92 -11.52 -1.10 -0.03
CA GLY A 92 -10.68 -1.39 -1.20
C GLY A 92 -10.06 -0.15 -1.83
N TRP A 93 -9.00 -0.35 -2.60
CA TRP A 93 -8.35 0.71 -3.38
C TRP A 93 -7.91 0.19 -4.74
N ALA A 94 -7.83 1.11 -5.71
CA ALA A 94 -7.28 0.87 -7.04
C ALA A 94 -5.75 1.05 -7.03
N THR A 95 -5.27 2.12 -6.40
CA THR A 95 -3.83 2.46 -6.30
C THR A 95 -3.47 2.73 -4.85
N HIS A 96 -2.28 2.30 -4.42
CA HIS A 96 -1.69 2.65 -3.13
C HIS A 96 -0.42 3.46 -3.37
N MET A 97 -0.41 4.71 -2.88
CA MET A 97 0.72 5.61 -2.99
C MET A 97 1.44 5.70 -1.65
N LEU A 98 2.73 5.39 -1.66
CA LEU A 98 3.63 5.61 -0.53
C LEU A 98 4.42 6.90 -0.76
N VAL A 99 4.31 7.87 0.13
CA VAL A 99 5.06 9.13 0.06
C VAL A 99 6.30 9.02 0.94
N ALA A 100 7.49 9.22 0.38
CA ALA A 100 8.72 9.22 1.16
C ALA A 100 8.75 10.42 2.13
N THR A 101 9.09 10.14 3.39
CA THR A 101 9.20 11.17 4.42
C THR A 101 10.47 11.03 5.25
N GLY A 102 11.20 9.90 5.15
CA GLY A 102 12.29 9.54 6.05
C GLY A 102 11.89 9.32 7.51
N LYS A 103 10.62 9.49 7.87
CA LYS A 103 10.11 9.32 9.25
C LYS A 103 9.58 7.91 9.49
N SER A 104 9.57 7.47 10.75
CA SER A 104 8.97 6.19 11.17
C SER A 104 7.70 6.35 12.01
N ASP A 105 7.30 7.59 12.30
CA ASP A 105 6.07 7.95 13.00
C ASP A 105 5.61 9.31 12.46
N TRP A 106 4.32 9.58 12.54
CA TRP A 106 3.68 10.75 11.94
C TRP A 106 2.56 11.28 12.83
N VAL A 107 2.20 12.54 12.64
CA VAL A 107 0.96 13.10 13.21
C VAL A 107 -0.24 12.21 12.87
N ARG A 108 -1.26 12.21 13.74
CA ARG A 108 -2.35 11.23 13.72
C ARG A 108 -2.97 11.01 12.34
N ASP A 109 -3.17 12.09 11.60
CA ASP A 109 -3.55 12.09 10.19
C ASP A 109 -2.41 12.67 9.35
N VAL A 110 -1.97 11.94 8.33
CA VAL A 110 -0.85 12.35 7.48
C VAL A 110 -1.19 13.56 6.62
N ALA A 111 -2.48 13.82 6.36
CA ALA A 111 -2.93 15.03 5.68
C ALA A 111 -2.74 16.31 6.52
N ASP A 112 -2.44 16.18 7.81
CA ASP A 112 -2.13 17.32 8.71
C ASP A 112 -0.64 17.69 8.73
N GLU A 113 0.21 17.01 7.97
CA GLU A 113 1.59 17.46 7.71
C GLU A 113 1.55 18.66 6.75
N GLN A 114 1.46 19.86 7.30
CA GLN A 114 1.31 21.11 6.54
C GLN A 114 2.43 21.31 5.51
N GLY A 115 2.05 21.69 4.29
CA GLY A 115 2.95 21.91 3.17
C GLY A 115 3.50 20.62 2.56
N SER A 116 2.97 19.45 2.92
CA SER A 116 3.42 18.17 2.36
C SER A 116 2.63 17.78 1.11
N VAL A 117 3.19 16.86 0.34
CA VAL A 117 2.47 16.17 -0.76
C VAL A 117 1.22 15.46 -0.25
N MET A 118 1.24 14.95 1.00
CA MET A 118 0.10 14.23 1.58
C MET A 118 -1.08 15.17 1.86
N GLU A 119 -0.80 16.35 2.42
CA GLU A 119 -1.81 17.41 2.59
C GLU A 119 -2.41 17.81 1.24
N ALA A 120 -1.55 18.06 0.25
CA ALA A 120 -1.98 18.47 -1.09
C ALA A 120 -2.85 17.41 -1.80
N ILE A 121 -2.63 16.12 -1.54
CA ILE A 121 -3.47 15.04 -2.09
C ILE A 121 -4.83 15.00 -1.40
N GLU A 122 -4.88 14.88 -0.07
CA GLU A 122 -6.17 14.66 0.63
C GLU A 122 -7.02 15.92 0.76
N LYS A 123 -6.39 17.10 0.92
CA LYS A 123 -7.10 18.38 1.05
C LYS A 123 -7.22 19.14 -0.27
N GLY A 124 -6.54 18.69 -1.32
CA GLY A 124 -6.58 19.30 -2.65
C GLY A 124 -7.85 19.01 -3.46
N GLY A 125 -8.69 18.06 -3.01
CA GLY A 125 -9.95 17.72 -3.68
C GLY A 125 -9.77 17.03 -5.03
N LEU A 126 -8.60 16.46 -5.30
CA LEU A 126 -8.32 15.72 -6.52
C LEU A 126 -8.72 14.25 -6.33
N GLU A 127 -9.67 13.79 -7.14
CA GLU A 127 -10.08 12.39 -7.15
C GLU A 127 -9.47 11.69 -8.38
N PRO A 128 -8.62 10.67 -8.18
CA PRO A 128 -8.07 9.92 -9.30
C PRO A 128 -9.14 9.21 -10.11
N SER A 129 -9.05 9.30 -11.43
CA SER A 129 -10.03 8.71 -12.35
C SER A 129 -9.92 7.19 -12.47
N ASN A 130 -8.81 6.60 -12.03
CA ASN A 130 -8.61 5.15 -12.03
C ASN A 130 -9.14 4.45 -10.77
N GLY A 131 -9.85 5.18 -9.90
CA GLY A 131 -10.49 4.66 -8.69
C GLY A 131 -9.81 5.11 -7.40
N ARG A 132 -10.20 4.52 -6.28
CA ARG A 132 -9.79 4.99 -4.96
C ARG A 132 -8.27 4.89 -4.76
N LEU A 133 -7.68 5.99 -4.31
CA LEU A 133 -6.29 6.06 -3.90
C LEU A 133 -6.17 5.80 -2.40
N LYS A 134 -5.39 4.79 -2.02
CA LYS A 134 -4.89 4.65 -0.65
C LYS A 134 -3.61 5.48 -0.55
N LEU A 135 -3.55 6.38 0.43
CA LEU A 135 -2.36 7.17 0.72
C LEU A 135 -1.67 6.64 1.97
N SER A 136 -0.34 6.62 1.98
CA SER A 136 0.44 6.34 3.17
C SER A 136 1.75 7.12 3.17
N ALA A 137 2.10 7.69 4.32
CA ALA A 137 3.45 8.19 4.54
C ALA A 137 4.39 7.00 4.76
N SER A 138 5.64 7.09 4.33
CA SER A 138 6.61 6.01 4.46
C SER A 138 7.99 6.50 4.90
N ASN A 139 8.74 5.61 5.55
CA ASN A 139 10.14 5.84 5.93
C ASN A 139 11.12 5.67 4.76
N MET A 140 10.62 5.52 3.52
CA MET A 140 11.44 5.64 2.33
C MET A 140 12.31 6.91 2.39
N PRO A 141 13.55 6.84 1.88
CA PRO A 141 14.46 7.98 1.86
C PRO A 141 13.89 9.09 0.99
N VAL A 142 14.11 10.33 1.43
CA VAL A 142 13.79 11.55 0.67
C VAL A 142 15.02 11.96 -0.13
N PRO A 143 14.85 12.66 -1.27
CA PRO A 143 15.99 13.20 -2.01
C PRO A 143 16.74 14.27 -1.19
N ASP A 144 18.04 14.46 -1.44
CA ASP A 144 18.86 15.43 -0.68
C ASP A 144 18.29 16.85 -0.75
N GLU A 145 17.68 17.22 -1.89
CA GLU A 145 17.04 18.52 -2.08
C GLU A 145 15.87 18.76 -1.13
N TYR A 146 15.25 17.70 -0.58
CA TYR A 146 14.21 17.80 0.45
C TYR A 146 14.67 18.63 1.64
N HIS A 147 15.93 18.46 2.07
CA HIS A 147 16.49 19.15 3.23
C HIS A 147 16.95 20.58 2.94
N MET A 148 17.07 20.95 1.67
CA MET A 148 17.53 22.27 1.22
C MET A 148 16.36 23.19 0.82
N ALA A 149 15.19 22.62 0.55
CA ALA A 149 14.01 23.36 0.13
C ALA A 149 13.27 24.03 1.29
N ASP A 150 12.61 25.15 1.00
CA ASP A 150 11.70 25.81 1.93
C ASP A 150 10.53 24.89 2.31
N ALA A 151 9.98 25.10 3.52
CA ALA A 151 8.75 24.46 3.94
C ALA A 151 7.61 24.71 2.92
N GLY A 152 6.90 23.65 2.53
CA GLY A 152 5.85 23.73 1.51
C GLY A 152 6.32 23.61 0.07
N LYS A 153 7.64 23.48 -0.15
CA LYS A 153 8.26 23.28 -1.48
C LYS A 153 9.17 22.05 -1.52
N GLN A 154 9.20 21.26 -0.45
CA GLN A 154 10.11 20.12 -0.37
C GLN A 154 9.76 19.06 -1.43
N PRO A 155 10.71 18.68 -2.31
CA PRO A 155 10.51 17.58 -3.24
C PRO A 155 10.63 16.24 -2.53
N THR A 156 9.75 15.29 -2.86
CA THR A 156 9.82 13.91 -2.35
C THR A 156 9.60 12.89 -3.45
N ASN A 157 9.91 11.63 -3.17
CA ASN A 157 9.64 10.52 -4.07
C ASN A 157 8.37 9.80 -3.62
N VAL A 158 7.60 9.28 -4.57
CA VAL A 158 6.42 8.46 -4.29
C VAL A 158 6.52 7.10 -4.97
N LEU A 159 6.08 6.04 -4.30
CA LEU A 159 5.96 4.70 -4.88
C LEU A 159 4.48 4.38 -5.11
N LEU A 160 4.12 4.10 -6.36
CA LEU A 160 2.79 3.66 -6.77
C LEU A 160 2.73 2.13 -6.82
N LEU A 161 1.70 1.58 -6.17
CA LEU A 161 1.38 0.16 -6.13
C LEU A 161 -0.05 -0.05 -6.64
N PRO A 162 -0.34 -1.13 -7.39
CA PRO A 162 0.52 -2.27 -7.68
C PRO A 162 1.50 -2.06 -8.83
N SER A 163 1.56 -0.91 -9.49
CA SER A 163 2.44 -0.72 -10.66
C SER A 163 3.94 -0.82 -10.38
N PHE A 164 4.38 -0.77 -9.11
CA PHE A 164 5.79 -0.73 -8.75
C PHE A 164 6.51 0.42 -9.48
N THR A 165 5.88 1.60 -9.54
CA THR A 165 6.43 2.77 -10.23
C THR A 165 6.85 3.82 -9.21
N VAL A 166 8.11 4.23 -9.23
CA VAL A 166 8.60 5.37 -8.45
C VAL A 166 8.45 6.62 -9.30
N VAL A 167 7.88 7.69 -8.72
CA VAL A 167 7.87 9.04 -9.31
C VAL A 167 8.71 9.95 -8.43
N GLU A 168 9.70 10.60 -9.02
CA GLU A 168 10.71 11.36 -8.30
C GLU A 168 10.42 12.86 -8.26
N GLN A 169 10.99 13.55 -7.27
CA GLN A 169 11.01 15.01 -7.18
C GLN A 169 9.60 15.65 -7.18
N VAL A 170 8.62 14.96 -6.60
CA VAL A 170 7.25 15.44 -6.43
C VAL A 170 7.20 16.51 -5.35
N THR A 171 6.78 17.72 -5.71
CA THR A 171 6.45 18.78 -4.75
C THR A 171 4.93 18.87 -4.55
N PRO A 172 4.44 19.53 -3.49
CA PRO A 172 3.00 19.74 -3.29
C PRO A 172 2.31 20.40 -4.50
N GLN A 173 3.00 21.30 -5.21
CA GLN A 173 2.46 21.99 -6.39
C GLN A 173 2.32 21.08 -7.61
N LEU A 174 3.08 19.98 -7.67
CA LEU A 174 3.05 19.02 -8.78
C LEU A 174 2.06 17.86 -8.55
N VAL A 175 1.27 17.89 -7.47
CA VAL A 175 0.25 16.86 -7.21
C VAL A 175 -0.79 16.71 -8.34
N PRO A 176 -1.33 17.79 -8.95
CA PRO A 176 -2.24 17.63 -10.10
C PRO A 176 -1.60 16.84 -11.25
N ASP A 177 -0.34 17.16 -11.58
CA ASP A 177 0.44 16.47 -12.61
C ASP A 177 0.70 15.00 -12.25
N LEU A 178 1.03 14.72 -10.98
CA LEU A 178 1.22 13.38 -10.47
C LEU A 178 -0.05 12.53 -10.64
N ILE A 179 -1.21 13.08 -10.26
CA ILE A 179 -2.49 12.38 -10.38
C ILE A 179 -2.81 12.12 -11.86
N GLU A 180 -2.76 13.15 -12.70
CA GLU A 180 -3.19 13.06 -14.10
C GLU A 180 -2.28 12.18 -14.96
N ASN A 181 -0.96 12.30 -14.80
CA ASN A 181 -0.02 11.65 -15.71
C ASN A 181 0.49 10.30 -15.20
N PHE A 182 0.41 10.02 -13.89
CA PHE A 182 0.96 8.80 -13.30
C PHE A 182 -0.09 7.98 -12.58
N VAL A 183 -0.87 8.55 -11.66
CA VAL A 183 -1.88 7.77 -10.91
C VAL A 183 -2.99 7.31 -11.84
N ASN A 184 -3.65 8.22 -12.57
CA ASN A 184 -4.76 7.91 -13.47
C ASN A 184 -4.39 6.90 -14.56
N ARG A 185 -3.10 6.78 -14.89
CA ARG A 185 -2.57 5.89 -15.93
C ARG A 185 -1.87 4.64 -15.37
N SER A 186 -1.83 4.49 -14.04
CA SER A 186 -1.17 3.37 -13.36
C SER A 186 -2.01 2.10 -13.46
N LEU A 187 -1.33 0.94 -13.46
CA LEU A 187 -1.94 -0.35 -13.14
C LEU A 187 -2.67 -0.25 -11.80
N THR A 188 -3.85 -0.86 -11.73
CA THR A 188 -4.70 -0.94 -10.54
C THR A 188 -4.74 -2.36 -9.96
N THR A 189 -5.27 -2.50 -8.75
CA THR A 189 -5.50 -3.81 -8.10
C THR A 189 -6.38 -4.77 -8.92
N THR A 190 -7.12 -4.24 -9.89
CA THR A 190 -8.05 -4.95 -10.78
C THR A 190 -7.66 -4.85 -12.26
N THR A 191 -6.43 -4.47 -12.58
CA THR A 191 -5.92 -4.55 -13.96
C THR A 191 -5.41 -5.98 -14.21
N PRO A 192 -5.80 -6.70 -15.28
CA PRO A 192 -5.23 -8.02 -15.56
C PRO A 192 -3.70 -8.00 -15.71
N LEU A 193 -3.04 -9.14 -15.50
CA LEU A 193 -1.60 -9.26 -15.79
C LEU A 193 -1.35 -9.27 -17.31
N GLY A 194 -0.26 -8.66 -17.76
CA GLY A 194 0.07 -8.48 -19.18
C GLY A 194 -0.79 -7.44 -19.91
N ALA A 195 -1.75 -6.80 -19.24
CA ALA A 195 -2.55 -5.74 -19.82
C ALA A 195 -1.79 -4.40 -19.81
N ILE A 196 -1.90 -3.64 -20.89
CA ILE A 196 -1.50 -2.23 -20.93
C ILE A 196 -2.65 -1.44 -20.29
N PRO A 197 -2.39 -0.46 -19.39
CA PRO A 197 -3.43 0.40 -18.83
C PRO A 197 -4.27 1.02 -19.96
N PRO A 198 -5.61 1.07 -19.86
CA PRO A 198 -6.42 1.72 -20.87
C PRO A 198 -5.99 3.20 -20.96
N HIS A 199 -5.57 3.62 -22.16
CA HIS A 199 -5.47 5.04 -22.45
C HIS A 199 -6.88 5.66 -22.37
N PRO A 200 -7.07 6.80 -21.70
CA PRO A 200 -8.37 7.47 -21.74
C PRO A 200 -8.72 7.75 -23.21
N GLU A 201 -9.83 7.16 -23.66
CA GLU A 201 -10.35 7.34 -25.02
C GLU A 201 -10.52 8.84 -25.29
N LYS A 202 -9.82 9.35 -26.31
CA LYS A 202 -10.20 10.64 -26.89
C LYS A 202 -11.62 10.48 -27.47
N PRO A 203 -12.50 11.50 -27.36
CA PRO A 203 -13.77 11.46 -28.06
C PRO A 203 -13.50 11.25 -29.55
N THR A 204 -14.05 10.18 -30.11
CA THR A 204 -14.10 9.93 -31.55
C THR A 204 -14.81 11.09 -32.23
N GLU A 205 -14.04 12.03 -32.79
CA GLU A 205 -14.55 12.95 -33.79
C GLU A 205 -14.83 12.17 -35.08
N ALA A 206 -16.03 12.38 -35.59
CA ALA A 206 -16.57 11.70 -36.76
C ALA A 206 -15.70 11.94 -38.00
N THR A 207 -15.49 10.85 -38.74
CA THR A 207 -14.98 10.80 -40.12
C THR A 207 -15.64 11.85 -41.01
N GLN A 208 -14.84 12.78 -41.54
CA GLN A 208 -15.09 13.39 -42.85
C GLN A 208 -13.92 13.05 -43.76
N ASP A 209 -14.23 12.23 -44.76
CA ASP A 209 -13.40 11.92 -45.92
C ASP A 209 -13.05 13.20 -46.68
N GLN A 210 -11.75 13.48 -46.89
CA GLN A 210 -11.25 14.00 -48.17
C GLN A 210 -9.84 13.49 -48.47
N ASP A 211 -9.77 12.77 -49.58
CA ASP A 211 -8.61 12.28 -50.30
C ASP A 211 -7.86 13.44 -50.98
N SER A 212 -6.54 13.55 -50.79
CA SER A 212 -5.59 14.01 -51.82
C SER A 212 -4.13 13.85 -51.40
N THR A 213 -3.44 12.97 -52.14
CA THR A 213 -2.00 12.76 -52.27
C THR A 213 -1.15 14.03 -52.39
N GLN A 214 -0.07 14.13 -51.61
CA GLN A 214 1.30 14.42 -52.11
C GLN A 214 2.40 14.23 -51.04
N THR A 215 3.52 13.69 -51.51
CA THR A 215 4.80 13.36 -50.86
C THR A 215 5.50 14.50 -50.12
N GLN A 216 5.93 14.27 -48.87
CA GLN A 216 7.32 14.40 -48.36
C GLN A 216 7.36 14.32 -46.81
N ASP A 217 8.50 13.81 -46.32
CA ASP A 217 8.95 13.63 -44.93
C ASP A 217 8.27 12.53 -44.07
N LEU A 218 9.11 11.55 -43.69
CA LEU A 218 8.84 10.53 -42.67
C LEU A 218 8.59 11.22 -41.31
N PRO A 219 7.39 11.13 -40.73
CA PRO A 219 7.19 11.50 -39.33
C PRO A 219 7.54 10.28 -38.48
N HIS A 220 8.54 10.45 -37.62
CA HIS A 220 8.75 9.62 -36.43
C HIS A 220 7.41 9.35 -35.73
N PRO A 221 7.15 8.12 -35.24
CA PRO A 221 5.90 7.83 -34.55
C PRO A 221 5.79 8.73 -33.31
N SER A 222 4.69 9.46 -33.29
CA SER A 222 4.34 10.52 -32.37
C SER A 222 4.49 10.07 -30.92
N THR A 223 5.58 10.51 -30.28
CA THR A 223 5.66 10.55 -28.83
C THR A 223 4.66 11.61 -28.38
N THR A 224 3.53 11.18 -27.81
CA THR A 224 2.63 12.08 -27.09
C THR A 224 3.44 12.71 -25.96
N SER A 225 3.91 13.93 -26.17
CA SER A 225 4.78 14.63 -25.22
C SER A 225 4.05 14.76 -23.90
N ILE A 226 4.50 14.04 -22.88
CA ILE A 226 4.04 14.22 -21.51
C ILE A 226 4.48 15.65 -21.13
N THR A 227 3.53 16.53 -20.80
CA THR A 227 3.80 17.94 -20.50
C THR A 227 4.27 18.20 -19.07
N THR A 228 4.58 17.13 -18.31
CA THR A 228 5.01 17.24 -16.91
C THR A 228 6.54 17.22 -16.78
N SER A 229 7.05 17.89 -15.75
CA SER A 229 8.47 17.82 -15.35
C SER A 229 8.81 16.59 -14.51
N LEU A 230 7.80 15.88 -13.99
CA LEU A 230 7.99 14.69 -13.18
C LEU A 230 8.59 13.54 -14.00
N LYS A 231 9.47 12.78 -13.36
CA LYS A 231 10.10 11.59 -13.94
C LYS A 231 9.69 10.37 -13.13
N SER A 232 9.59 9.23 -13.81
CA SER A 232 9.35 7.96 -13.17
C SER A 232 10.32 6.88 -13.63
N HIS A 233 10.48 5.87 -12.79
CA HIS A 233 11.21 4.66 -13.11
C HIS A 233 10.60 3.45 -12.38
N PRO A 234 10.84 2.22 -12.85
CA PRO A 234 10.43 1.02 -12.13
C PRO A 234 11.07 0.93 -10.75
N CYS A 235 10.30 0.44 -9.77
CA CYS A 235 10.82 0.02 -8.47
C CYS A 235 11.62 -1.28 -8.68
N PRO A 236 12.88 -1.34 -8.21
CA PRO A 236 13.76 -2.48 -8.47
C PRO A 236 13.32 -3.76 -7.75
N HIS A 237 12.47 -3.66 -6.73
CA HIS A 237 12.17 -4.77 -5.84
C HIS A 237 11.23 -5.81 -6.47
N ALA A 238 11.44 -7.08 -6.12
CA ALA A 238 10.52 -8.17 -6.45
C ALA A 238 9.29 -8.19 -5.54
N ALA A 239 9.45 -7.75 -4.30
CA ALA A 239 8.36 -7.54 -3.37
C ALA A 239 8.65 -6.38 -2.41
N VAL A 240 7.59 -5.81 -1.84
CA VAL A 240 7.69 -4.85 -0.73
C VAL A 240 6.81 -5.30 0.43
N ILE A 241 7.37 -5.25 1.64
CA ILE A 241 6.67 -5.54 2.89
C ILE A 241 6.43 -4.21 3.59
N LEU A 242 5.16 -3.86 3.81
CA LEU A 242 4.76 -2.62 4.47
C LEU A 242 4.28 -2.92 5.88
N LEU A 243 4.86 -2.24 6.88
CA LEU A 243 4.55 -2.42 8.29
C LEU A 243 3.96 -1.12 8.85
N CYS A 244 2.76 -1.18 9.40
CA CYS A 244 2.18 -0.01 10.08
C CYS A 244 2.99 0.30 11.35
N SER A 245 3.69 1.44 11.39
CA SER A 245 4.57 1.82 12.52
C SER A 245 4.05 3.00 13.33
N GLN A 246 2.91 3.58 12.98
CA GLN A 246 2.46 4.86 13.52
C GLN A 246 2.08 4.77 15.01
N ARG A 247 3.04 5.12 15.87
CA ARG A 247 2.94 5.07 17.33
C ARG A 247 2.01 6.14 17.86
N THR A 248 1.99 7.31 17.24
CA THR A 248 1.09 8.41 17.61
C THR A 248 -0.38 8.03 17.44
N ARG A 249 -0.68 7.11 16.50
CA ARG A 249 -2.02 6.55 16.33
C ARG A 249 -2.31 5.43 17.31
N ASP A 250 -1.42 4.45 17.42
CA ASP A 250 -1.53 3.31 18.34
C ASP A 250 -0.13 2.78 18.72
N ALA A 251 0.12 2.67 20.03
CA ALA A 251 1.42 2.23 20.54
C ALA A 251 1.81 0.82 20.08
N ARG A 252 0.85 -0.07 19.81
CA ARG A 252 1.13 -1.44 19.35
C ARG A 252 1.74 -1.46 17.96
N CYS A 253 1.30 -0.57 17.06
CA CYS A 253 1.91 -0.42 15.74
C CYS A 253 3.38 0.01 15.87
N GLY A 254 3.64 1.04 16.68
CA GLY A 254 5.00 1.54 16.92
C GLY A 254 5.93 0.56 17.66
N GLN A 255 5.38 -0.36 18.45
CA GLN A 255 6.15 -1.42 19.12
C GLN A 255 6.44 -2.60 18.20
N SER A 256 5.46 -3.04 17.40
CA SER A 256 5.58 -4.25 16.59
C SER A 256 6.41 -4.06 15.33
N ALA A 257 6.25 -2.95 14.60
CA ALA A 257 6.88 -2.76 13.30
C ALA A 257 8.43 -2.88 13.33
N PRO A 258 9.17 -2.26 14.27
CA PRO A 258 10.63 -2.44 14.35
C PRO A 258 11.06 -3.88 14.68
N LEU A 259 10.28 -4.58 15.49
CA LEU A 259 10.56 -5.97 15.87
C LEU A 259 10.33 -6.93 14.69
N LEU A 260 9.21 -6.75 13.97
CA LEU A 260 8.93 -7.51 12.76
C LEU A 260 9.93 -7.23 11.64
N ARG A 261 10.29 -5.96 11.42
CA ARG A 261 11.35 -5.61 10.45
C ARG A 261 12.61 -6.39 10.75
N ARG A 262 13.08 -6.39 11.99
CA ARG A 262 14.32 -7.11 12.37
C ARG A 262 14.23 -8.63 12.13
N GLU A 263 13.09 -9.28 12.38
CA GLU A 263 12.92 -10.70 12.03
C GLU A 263 12.84 -10.92 10.51
N PHE A 264 12.07 -10.13 9.77
CA PHE A 264 12.00 -10.23 8.31
C PHE A 264 13.38 -10.06 7.67
N GLU A 265 14.16 -9.06 8.12
CA GLU A 265 15.55 -8.87 7.68
C GLU A 265 16.41 -10.10 7.96
N ARG A 266 16.29 -10.69 9.16
CA ARG A 266 17.06 -11.87 9.55
C ARG A 266 16.79 -13.05 8.63
N HIS A 267 15.55 -13.24 8.17
CA HIS A 267 15.19 -14.31 7.26
C HIS A 267 15.52 -14.03 5.79
N LEU A 268 15.47 -12.76 5.37
CA LEU A 268 15.79 -12.36 3.99
C LEU A 268 17.30 -12.32 3.70
N ARG A 269 18.13 -12.02 4.70
CA ARG A 269 19.60 -11.89 4.53
C ARG A 269 20.27 -13.19 4.07
N PRO A 270 20.04 -14.37 4.69
CA PRO A 270 20.61 -15.64 4.24
C PRO A 270 20.20 -16.03 2.80
N LEU A 271 19.05 -15.54 2.34
CA LEU A 271 18.56 -15.75 0.97
C LEU A 271 19.16 -14.76 -0.04
N GLY A 272 19.93 -13.76 0.41
CA GLY A 272 20.42 -12.67 -0.45
C GLY A 272 19.32 -11.74 -0.96
N LEU A 273 18.12 -11.82 -0.37
CA LEU A 273 16.93 -11.11 -0.85
C LEU A 273 16.65 -9.81 -0.12
N TYR A 274 17.31 -9.54 1.01
CA TYR A 274 17.12 -8.27 1.70
C TYR A 274 17.63 -7.10 0.83
N ARG A 275 16.82 -6.03 0.76
CA ARG A 275 17.19 -4.72 0.22
C ARG A 275 16.96 -3.70 1.34
N ASP A 276 18.03 -3.00 1.71
CA ASP A 276 17.89 -1.86 2.62
C ASP A 276 17.33 -0.64 1.87
N MET A 277 17.30 0.53 2.52
CA MET A 277 16.65 1.73 1.98
C MET A 277 17.38 2.34 0.78
N ASP A 278 18.69 2.09 0.67
CA ASP A 278 19.55 2.70 -0.36
C ASP A 278 19.96 1.65 -1.42
N ASP A 279 19.59 0.38 -1.23
CA ASP A 279 19.91 -0.72 -2.12
C ASP A 279 19.02 -0.74 -3.37
N GLN A 280 19.57 -0.21 -4.47
CA GLN A 280 18.93 -0.17 -5.79
C GLN A 280 19.14 -1.44 -6.62
N ARG A 281 19.73 -2.52 -6.06
CA ARG A 281 19.93 -3.77 -6.81
C ARG A 281 18.57 -4.37 -7.17
N PRO A 282 18.38 -4.80 -8.43
CA PRO A 282 17.11 -5.37 -8.85
C PRO A 282 16.78 -6.68 -8.11
N GLY A 283 15.49 -6.99 -8.07
CA GLY A 283 14.92 -8.08 -7.29
C GLY A 283 14.95 -7.82 -5.78
N GLY A 284 14.89 -8.90 -5.00
CA GLY A 284 14.87 -8.82 -3.55
C GLY A 284 13.60 -8.16 -2.98
N VAL A 285 13.67 -7.80 -1.70
CA VAL A 285 12.53 -7.40 -0.89
C VAL A 285 12.87 -6.16 -0.08
N GLY A 286 12.16 -5.07 -0.35
CA GLY A 286 12.18 -3.86 0.48
C GLY A 286 11.22 -3.98 1.67
N ILE A 287 11.61 -3.47 2.84
CA ILE A 287 10.75 -3.43 4.04
C ILE A 287 10.56 -1.99 4.48
N TYR A 288 9.34 -1.49 4.36
CA TYR A 288 9.01 -0.10 4.66
C TYR A 288 8.05 0.00 5.84
N PHE A 289 8.28 1.01 6.66
CA PHE A 289 7.30 1.50 7.60
C PHE A 289 6.32 2.40 6.87
N ILE A 290 5.05 2.29 7.25
CA ILE A 290 3.98 3.13 6.72
C ILE A 290 3.11 3.71 7.84
N SER A 291 2.45 4.82 7.53
CA SER A 291 1.42 5.42 8.39
C SER A 291 0.22 4.50 8.61
N HIS A 292 -0.71 4.94 9.43
CA HIS A 292 -1.87 4.16 9.81
C HIS A 292 -2.72 3.74 8.61
N VAL A 293 -2.92 2.45 8.48
CA VAL A 293 -3.73 1.87 7.39
C VAL A 293 -5.15 1.49 7.80
N GLY A 294 -5.55 1.72 9.06
CA GLY A 294 -6.75 1.14 9.65
C GLY A 294 -6.49 -0.19 10.37
N GLY A 295 -7.39 -0.59 11.28
CA GLY A 295 -7.29 -1.90 11.96
C GLY A 295 -6.14 -2.03 12.97
N HIS A 296 -5.75 -0.95 13.66
CA HIS A 296 -4.71 -1.01 14.70
C HIS A 296 -5.10 -1.92 15.88
N LYS A 297 -6.40 -2.18 16.09
CA LYS A 297 -6.88 -3.17 17.06
C LYS A 297 -6.41 -4.59 16.76
N TYR A 298 -6.02 -4.87 15.51
CA TYR A 298 -5.51 -6.16 15.03
C TYR A 298 -4.00 -6.15 14.80
N SER A 299 -3.25 -5.24 15.43
CA SER A 299 -1.79 -5.15 15.26
C SER A 299 -1.10 -6.54 15.39
N ALA A 300 -0.02 -6.84 14.68
CA ALA A 300 0.69 -6.02 13.71
C ALA A 300 0.12 -6.17 12.30
N ASN A 301 -0.10 -5.03 11.62
CA ASN A 301 -0.55 -5.01 10.22
C ASN A 301 0.68 -5.11 9.29
N VAL A 302 0.62 -6.05 8.34
CA VAL A 302 1.64 -6.29 7.32
C VAL A 302 0.97 -6.34 5.96
N ILE A 303 1.36 -5.50 5.00
CA ILE A 303 0.88 -5.56 3.62
C ILE A 303 2.04 -5.98 2.72
N VAL A 304 1.88 -7.09 2.01
CA VAL A 304 2.88 -7.59 1.05
C VAL A 304 2.38 -7.30 -0.34
N TYR A 305 3.15 -6.56 -1.13
CA TYR A 305 2.98 -6.53 -2.57
C TYR A 305 4.10 -7.33 -3.21
N ARG A 306 3.76 -8.30 -4.06
CA ARG A 306 4.75 -9.16 -4.73
C ARG A 306 4.49 -9.28 -6.22
N ARG A 307 5.57 -9.29 -7.00
CA ARG A 307 5.57 -9.74 -8.39
C ARG A 307 5.41 -11.26 -8.42
N ARG A 308 4.82 -11.81 -9.50
CA ARG A 308 4.71 -13.26 -9.66
C ARG A 308 6.06 -13.93 -9.89
N ASP A 309 6.96 -13.26 -10.61
CA ASP A 309 8.33 -13.67 -10.87
C ASP A 309 9.32 -12.81 -10.06
N PHE A 310 10.08 -13.45 -9.16
CA PHE A 310 11.09 -12.76 -8.35
C PHE A 310 12.37 -12.43 -9.13
N ASP A 311 12.57 -13.10 -10.26
CA ASP A 311 13.71 -12.94 -11.16
C ASP A 311 13.32 -12.20 -12.45
N TRP A 312 12.21 -11.45 -12.43
CA TRP A 312 11.69 -10.68 -13.57
C TRP A 312 12.74 -9.79 -14.26
N TYR A 313 13.72 -9.32 -13.50
CA TYR A 313 14.81 -8.44 -13.94
C TYR A 313 15.98 -9.16 -14.63
N LYS A 314 16.04 -10.50 -14.58
CA LYS A 314 17.11 -11.31 -15.20
C LYS A 314 16.80 -11.71 -16.65
N ARG A 315 15.65 -11.29 -17.17
CA ARG A 315 15.19 -11.63 -18.52
C ARG A 315 15.92 -10.75 -19.53
N ASP A 316 17.13 -11.18 -19.90
CA ASP A 316 18.02 -10.51 -20.86
C ASP A 316 17.87 -11.04 -22.30
N ASP A 317 16.83 -11.83 -22.62
CA ASP A 317 16.68 -12.33 -24.00
C ASP A 317 16.15 -11.20 -24.90
N PRO A 318 16.91 -10.70 -25.89
CA PRO A 318 16.44 -9.69 -26.82
C PRO A 318 15.20 -10.12 -27.64
N ALA A 319 14.88 -11.41 -27.69
CA ALA A 319 13.62 -11.91 -28.26
C ALA A 319 12.38 -11.62 -27.37
N ASP A 320 12.58 -11.40 -26.06
CA ASP A 320 11.56 -11.02 -25.09
C ASP A 320 11.51 -9.50 -24.84
N ALA A 321 12.46 -8.72 -25.38
CA ALA A 321 12.57 -7.29 -25.14
C ALA A 321 11.50 -6.44 -25.86
N GLU A 322 10.93 -6.94 -26.97
CA GLU A 322 9.76 -6.32 -27.61
C GLU A 322 8.47 -6.82 -26.95
N GLY A 323 8.06 -6.17 -25.85
CA GLY A 323 6.70 -6.33 -25.30
C GLY A 323 6.57 -6.73 -23.84
N VAL A 324 7.67 -6.96 -23.10
CA VAL A 324 7.60 -7.19 -21.65
C VAL A 324 7.38 -5.87 -20.92
N VAL A 325 6.11 -5.47 -20.81
CA VAL A 325 5.66 -4.38 -19.95
C VAL A 325 5.86 -4.80 -18.50
N ASP A 326 6.41 -3.93 -17.67
CA ASP A 326 6.47 -4.14 -16.22
C ASP A 326 5.03 -4.32 -15.68
N GLU A 327 4.69 -5.55 -15.30
CA GLU A 327 3.35 -5.92 -14.84
C GLU A 327 3.06 -5.50 -13.39
N GLY A 328 4.05 -4.98 -12.68
CA GLY A 328 3.96 -4.66 -11.26
C GLY A 328 3.67 -5.87 -10.36
N ALA A 329 3.00 -5.63 -9.24
CA ALA A 329 2.58 -6.64 -8.29
C ALA A 329 1.45 -7.50 -8.88
N ALA A 330 1.63 -8.82 -8.84
CA ALA A 330 0.57 -9.77 -9.12
C ALA A 330 -0.38 -9.94 -7.93
N GLN A 331 0.15 -9.80 -6.71
CA GLN A 331 -0.63 -9.96 -5.49
C GLN A 331 -0.36 -8.83 -4.51
N GLY A 332 -1.41 -8.46 -3.78
CA GLY A 332 -1.37 -7.61 -2.60
C GLY A 332 -2.05 -8.36 -1.45
N ILE A 333 -1.29 -8.70 -0.41
CA ILE A 333 -1.73 -9.57 0.70
C ILE A 333 -1.67 -8.75 1.99
N TRP A 334 -2.82 -8.47 2.60
CA TRP A 334 -2.88 -7.75 3.87
C TRP A 334 -3.10 -8.71 5.03
N LEU A 335 -2.06 -8.89 5.85
CA LEU A 335 -2.07 -9.66 7.07
C LEU A 335 -2.21 -8.77 8.32
N ALA A 336 -2.77 -9.33 9.38
CA ALA A 336 -2.80 -8.75 10.71
C ALA A 336 -2.57 -9.81 11.78
N ARG A 337 -2.44 -9.38 13.03
CA ARG A 337 -2.08 -10.24 14.18
C ARG A 337 -0.75 -10.98 13.96
N VAL A 338 0.13 -10.44 13.12
CA VAL A 338 1.42 -11.07 12.79
C VAL A 338 2.32 -11.04 14.01
N ARG A 339 3.00 -12.16 14.28
CA ARG A 339 3.97 -12.30 15.36
C ARG A 339 5.39 -12.55 14.82
N PRO A 340 6.44 -12.21 15.59
CA PRO A 340 7.82 -12.39 15.15
C PRO A 340 8.16 -13.83 14.75
N GLU A 341 7.66 -14.82 15.49
CA GLU A 341 7.87 -16.25 15.21
C GLU A 341 7.29 -16.74 13.88
N GLU A 342 6.39 -15.96 13.27
CA GLU A 342 5.74 -16.28 12.00
C GLU A 342 6.47 -15.66 10.80
N CYS A 343 7.43 -14.76 11.03
CA CYS A 343 8.14 -14.04 9.96
C CYS A 343 8.83 -14.99 8.98
N GLU A 344 9.42 -16.08 9.46
CA GLU A 344 10.06 -17.09 8.61
C GLU A 344 9.10 -17.65 7.55
N ASN A 345 7.94 -18.10 8.01
CA ASN A 345 6.92 -18.69 7.17
C ASN A 345 6.27 -17.66 6.25
N ILE A 346 6.08 -16.42 6.72
CA ILE A 346 5.61 -15.32 5.87
C ILE A 346 6.61 -15.05 4.74
N ILE A 347 7.92 -15.02 5.01
CA ILE A 347 8.90 -14.90 3.92
C ILE A 347 8.77 -16.10 2.97
N ARG A 348 8.89 -17.31 3.50
CA ARG A 348 9.01 -18.53 2.69
C ARG A 348 7.81 -18.80 1.80
N TYR A 349 6.59 -18.59 2.30
CA TYR A 349 5.36 -18.98 1.62
C TYR A 349 4.57 -17.77 1.11
N THR A 350 4.41 -16.72 1.91
CA THR A 350 3.63 -15.56 1.51
C THR A 350 4.38 -14.69 0.52
N VAL A 351 5.60 -14.27 0.86
CA VAL A 351 6.38 -13.35 0.02
C VAL A 351 6.90 -14.06 -1.22
N LEU A 352 7.56 -15.21 -1.07
CA LEU A 352 8.20 -15.89 -2.21
C LEU A 352 7.21 -16.62 -3.11
N GLN A 353 6.15 -17.22 -2.54
CA GLN A 353 5.26 -18.13 -3.30
C GLN A 353 3.83 -17.61 -3.46
N GLY A 354 3.44 -16.54 -2.75
CA GLY A 354 2.07 -16.03 -2.83
C GLY A 354 1.01 -16.92 -2.16
N LYS A 355 1.42 -17.73 -1.16
CA LYS A 355 0.56 -18.67 -0.44
C LYS A 355 0.33 -18.24 1.00
N LEU A 356 -0.76 -18.72 1.62
CA LEU A 356 -1.10 -18.43 3.01
C LEU A 356 -1.09 -19.65 3.92
N LEU A 357 -0.63 -19.46 5.15
CA LEU A 357 -0.68 -20.49 6.21
C LEU A 357 -1.94 -20.37 7.07
N LYS A 358 -2.29 -19.14 7.46
CA LYS A 358 -3.31 -18.86 8.49
C LYS A 358 -4.40 -17.90 7.97
N PRO A 359 -5.04 -18.17 6.81
CA PRO A 359 -5.98 -17.22 6.18
C PRO A 359 -7.11 -16.79 7.13
N GLY A 360 -7.77 -17.73 7.80
CA GLY A 360 -8.89 -17.41 8.71
C GLY A 360 -8.50 -16.68 10.00
N LYS A 361 -7.21 -16.54 10.31
CA LYS A 361 -6.73 -15.85 11.53
C LYS A 361 -6.03 -14.53 11.25
N GLN A 362 -5.36 -14.42 10.10
CA GLN A 362 -4.46 -13.31 9.79
C GLN A 362 -4.83 -12.53 8.53
N LEU A 363 -5.52 -13.14 7.57
CA LEU A 363 -5.85 -12.45 6.32
C LEU A 363 -6.95 -11.41 6.59
N ARG A 364 -6.66 -10.16 6.25
CA ARG A 364 -7.62 -9.05 6.28
C ARG A 364 -8.31 -8.87 4.94
N ALA A 365 -7.51 -8.75 3.89
CA ALA A 365 -7.92 -8.30 2.58
C ALA A 365 -6.79 -8.53 1.57
N GLY A 366 -7.06 -8.33 0.30
CA GLY A 366 -6.04 -8.37 -0.74
C GLY A 366 -6.61 -8.54 -2.14
N PHE A 367 -5.69 -8.73 -3.08
CA PHE A 367 -6.00 -9.06 -4.46
C PHE A 367 -5.00 -10.07 -5.03
N ASP A 368 -5.47 -10.86 -5.99
CA ASP A 368 -4.70 -11.77 -6.82
C ASP A 368 -5.07 -11.50 -8.29
N ARG A 369 -4.24 -10.69 -8.98
CA ARG A 369 -4.47 -10.29 -10.38
C ARG A 369 -4.28 -11.44 -11.37
N GLU A 370 -3.54 -12.48 -10.98
CA GLU A 370 -3.34 -13.66 -11.81
C GLU A 370 -4.61 -14.51 -11.87
N ARG A 371 -5.34 -14.58 -10.75
CA ARG A 371 -6.60 -15.32 -10.63
C ARG A 371 -7.83 -14.44 -10.80
N GLY A 372 -7.67 -13.13 -10.97
CA GLY A 372 -8.77 -12.17 -11.05
C GLY A 372 -9.58 -12.10 -9.75
N LEU A 373 -8.95 -12.17 -8.58
CA LEU A 373 -9.66 -12.22 -7.30
C LEU A 373 -9.38 -11.00 -6.43
N THR A 374 -10.39 -10.50 -5.73
CA THR A 374 -10.25 -9.43 -4.73
C THR A 374 -11.03 -9.75 -3.46
N SER A 375 -10.62 -9.18 -2.34
CA SER A 375 -11.44 -9.07 -1.14
C SER A 375 -10.97 -7.88 -0.33
N TRP A 376 -11.91 -7.03 0.05
CA TRP A 376 -11.60 -5.79 0.76
C TRP A 376 -12.29 -5.79 2.09
#